data_AF-A0A966SD88-F1
#
_entry.id   AF-A0A966SD88-F1
#
_cell.length_a   1.000
_cell.length_b   1.000
_cell.length_c   1.000
_cell.angle_alpha   90.00
_cell.angle_beta   90.00
_cell.angle_gamma   90.00
#
_symmetry.space_group_name_H-M   'P 1'
#
loop_
_entity.id
_entity.type
_entity.pdbx_description
1 polymer ?
#
loop_
_entity_poly.entity_id
_entity_poly.type
_entity_poly.pdbx_seq_one_letter_code
_entity_poly.pdbx_strand_id
1 'polypeptide(L)'
;MKLLSTCTLLASLLLPSAAFAQSSSLKQALTFHASFDQGFDADYTRGEKGALSRTKQGIVPLTANEELKLVPEGGRFGGGLHFTKKGSTQPRFKGVGILGYNTTNWSASVSVWLKLDPDKDLEPGYCDPVQIVGDDTKKGFIFMEWSKDDAPRHFRFAIRPKIELWNPNGLDWAKMTDAQRPAVNLPRAPFSREAWTHAVFTLEYLNDKAKKPVGRLFLNGKLMGSIENWDLTLGWNPDAVQLVLGASYVGYMDDLAVFNRALTSAEVTQLFGLKTGVRELHP
;
A
#
# COMPACT_ATOMS: atom_id res chain seq x y z
N MET A 1 -19.43 -3.13 -70.74
CA MET A 1 -19.27 -3.94 -69.52
C MET A 1 -18.19 -3.31 -68.64
N LYS A 2 -18.58 -2.56 -67.61
CA LYS A 2 -17.66 -2.10 -66.55
C LYS A 2 -18.25 -2.59 -65.22
N LEU A 3 -17.63 -3.59 -64.61
CA LEU A 3 -17.96 -4.03 -63.26
C LEU A 3 -17.40 -3.00 -62.28
N LEU A 4 -18.28 -2.36 -61.50
CA LEU A 4 -17.90 -1.65 -60.29
C LEU A 4 -17.84 -2.69 -59.15
N SER A 5 -16.62 -2.92 -58.67
CA SER A 5 -16.35 -3.79 -57.52
C SER A 5 -16.62 -3.00 -56.24
N THR A 6 -17.66 -3.37 -55.51
CA THR A 6 -17.96 -2.85 -54.17
C THR A 6 -16.98 -3.47 -53.17
N CYS A 7 -16.02 -2.68 -52.69
CA CYS A 7 -15.19 -3.06 -51.54
C CYS A 7 -15.97 -2.81 -50.24
N THR A 8 -16.48 -3.89 -49.64
CA THR A 8 -17.04 -3.85 -48.29
C THR A 8 -15.89 -3.73 -47.29
N LEU A 9 -15.78 -2.58 -46.62
CA LEU A 9 -14.83 -2.38 -45.53
C LEU A 9 -15.34 -3.13 -44.28
N LEU A 10 -14.79 -4.30 -43.98
CA LEU A 10 -14.99 -4.97 -42.70
C LEU A 10 -14.18 -4.20 -41.64
N ALA A 11 -14.85 -3.37 -40.85
CA ALA A 11 -14.25 -2.78 -39.66
C ALA A 11 -14.18 -3.84 -38.56
N SER A 12 -12.99 -4.42 -38.37
CA SER A 12 -12.69 -5.37 -37.31
C SER A 12 -12.71 -4.69 -35.93
N LEU A 13 -13.79 -4.90 -35.17
CA LEU A 13 -13.89 -4.68 -33.73
C LEU A 13 -13.01 -5.71 -32.99
N LEU A 14 -11.73 -5.38 -32.72
CA LEU A 14 -10.77 -6.28 -32.04
C LEU A 14 -10.21 -5.70 -30.72
N LEU A 15 -10.96 -4.83 -30.03
CA LEU A 15 -10.47 -4.17 -28.80
C LEU A 15 -10.92 -4.69 -27.41
N PRO A 16 -11.76 -5.75 -27.20
CA PRO A 16 -12.09 -6.17 -25.83
C PRO A 16 -11.03 -7.07 -25.15
N SER A 17 -10.18 -7.76 -25.90
CA SER A 17 -9.39 -8.90 -25.36
C SER A 17 -8.28 -8.48 -24.39
N ALA A 18 -7.59 -7.36 -24.64
CA ALA A 18 -6.48 -6.91 -23.81
C ALA A 18 -6.94 -6.38 -22.45
N ALA A 19 -8.00 -5.56 -22.41
CA ALA A 19 -8.57 -5.03 -21.17
C ALA A 19 -9.16 -6.15 -20.29
N PHE A 20 -9.81 -7.13 -20.92
CA PHE A 20 -10.33 -8.30 -20.20
C PHE A 20 -9.21 -9.17 -19.61
N ALA A 21 -8.14 -9.44 -20.38
CA ALA A 21 -6.99 -10.19 -19.90
C ALA A 21 -6.27 -9.47 -18.74
N GLN A 22 -6.10 -8.15 -18.83
CA GLN A 22 -5.51 -7.35 -17.75
C GLN A 22 -6.36 -7.37 -16.47
N SER A 23 -7.70 -7.26 -16.60
CA SER A 23 -8.62 -7.42 -15.47
C SER A 23 -8.51 -8.79 -14.81
N SER A 24 -8.47 -9.87 -15.61
CA SER A 24 -8.27 -11.23 -15.08
C SER A 24 -6.93 -11.37 -14.34
N SER A 25 -5.86 -10.79 -14.87
CA SER A 25 -4.53 -10.76 -14.25
C SER A 25 -4.51 -10.03 -12.89
N LEU A 26 -5.25 -8.92 -12.78
CA LEU A 26 -5.34 -8.16 -11.52
C LEU A 26 -6.13 -8.94 -10.45
N LYS A 27 -7.24 -9.57 -10.83
CA LYS A 27 -8.02 -10.46 -9.94
C LYS A 27 -7.20 -11.62 -9.41
N GLN A 28 -6.44 -12.28 -10.28
CA GLN A 28 -5.58 -13.41 -9.91
C GLN A 28 -4.44 -13.01 -8.97
N ALA A 29 -3.98 -11.76 -9.04
CA ALA A 29 -2.91 -11.25 -8.19
C ALA A 29 -3.38 -10.89 -6.77
N LEU A 30 -4.68 -10.60 -6.58
CA LEU A 30 -5.24 -10.20 -5.28
C LEU A 30 -5.07 -11.31 -4.24
N THR A 31 -4.50 -10.98 -3.08
CA THR A 31 -4.31 -11.90 -1.95
C THR A 31 -5.08 -11.47 -0.71
N PHE A 32 -5.42 -10.19 -0.61
CA PHE A 32 -6.08 -9.63 0.57
C PHE A 32 -6.85 -8.38 0.18
N HIS A 33 -8.04 -8.22 0.76
CA HIS A 33 -8.84 -7.01 0.70
C HIS A 33 -9.64 -6.83 1.99
N ALA A 34 -9.57 -5.64 2.58
CA ALA A 34 -10.43 -5.18 3.66
C ALA A 34 -11.06 -3.84 3.24
N SER A 35 -12.36 -3.88 2.93
CA SER A 35 -13.19 -2.71 2.59
C SER A 35 -13.59 -1.92 3.81
N PHE A 36 -13.60 -2.53 4.99
CA PHE A 36 -14.12 -1.94 6.23
C PHE A 36 -15.61 -1.54 6.19
N ASP A 37 -16.38 -2.05 5.22
CA ASP A 37 -17.83 -1.82 5.12
C ASP A 37 -18.60 -2.36 6.32
N GLN A 38 -18.27 -3.59 6.73
CA GLN A 38 -19.04 -4.36 7.72
C GLN A 38 -18.28 -4.55 9.04
N GLY A 39 -16.98 -4.30 9.07
CA GLY A 39 -16.13 -4.63 10.21
C GLY A 39 -14.65 -4.39 9.94
N PHE A 40 -13.81 -4.76 10.88
CA PHE A 40 -12.35 -4.60 10.74
C PHE A 40 -11.68 -5.72 9.92
N ASP A 41 -12.31 -6.88 9.86
CA ASP A 41 -11.77 -8.08 9.23
C ASP A 41 -11.73 -7.95 7.70
N ALA A 42 -10.87 -8.75 7.07
CA ALA A 42 -10.77 -8.80 5.62
C ALA A 42 -12.04 -9.37 4.98
N ASP A 43 -12.51 -8.79 3.88
CA ASP A 43 -13.58 -9.35 3.05
C ASP A 43 -13.08 -10.52 2.21
N TYR A 44 -11.85 -10.42 1.73
CA TYR A 44 -11.15 -11.45 0.97
C TYR A 44 -9.73 -11.62 1.49
N THR A 45 -9.27 -12.85 1.65
CA THR A 45 -7.90 -13.14 2.08
C THR A 45 -7.47 -14.54 1.66
N ARG A 46 -6.19 -14.71 1.31
CA ARG A 46 -5.52 -16.02 1.21
C ARG A 46 -4.74 -16.39 2.48
N GLY A 47 -4.77 -15.53 3.49
CA GLY A 47 -4.17 -15.74 4.81
C GLY A 47 -5.23 -15.67 5.91
N GLU A 48 -4.87 -15.06 7.04
CA GLU A 48 -5.84 -14.85 8.13
C GLU A 48 -6.82 -13.73 7.79
N LYS A 49 -8.06 -13.86 8.27
CA LYS A 49 -9.13 -12.88 8.05
C LYS A 49 -9.18 -11.80 9.13
N GLY A 50 -8.94 -12.19 10.38
CA GLY A 50 -9.14 -11.37 11.56
C GLY A 50 -8.16 -10.20 11.64
N ALA A 51 -8.67 -8.98 11.80
CA ALA A 51 -7.84 -7.85 12.18
C ALA A 51 -7.43 -7.98 13.64
N LEU A 52 -6.16 -7.68 13.93
CA LEU A 52 -5.57 -7.80 15.25
C LEU A 52 -5.10 -6.43 15.76
N SER A 53 -4.98 -6.33 17.08
CA SER A 53 -4.30 -5.21 17.75
C SER A 53 -3.29 -5.75 18.76
N ARG A 54 -2.21 -4.98 18.97
CA ARG A 54 -1.23 -5.27 20.03
C ARG A 54 -1.54 -4.40 21.24
N THR A 55 -1.80 -5.05 22.37
CA THR A 55 -2.02 -4.39 23.66
C THR A 55 -0.97 -4.83 24.67
N LYS A 56 -1.06 -4.31 25.90
CA LYS A 56 -0.21 -4.76 27.02
C LYS A 56 -0.45 -6.23 27.36
N GLN A 57 -1.62 -6.77 27.02
CA GLN A 57 -2.04 -8.14 27.27
C GLN A 57 -1.64 -9.10 26.13
N GLY A 58 -1.00 -8.59 25.08
CA GLY A 58 -0.57 -9.38 23.92
C GLY A 58 -1.33 -9.01 22.65
N ILE A 59 -1.44 -9.97 21.74
CA ILE A 59 -2.18 -9.80 20.49
C ILE A 59 -3.63 -10.23 20.70
N VAL A 60 -4.57 -9.34 20.42
CA VAL A 60 -6.01 -9.57 20.57
C VAL A 60 -6.76 -9.21 19.28
N PRO A 61 -7.99 -9.69 19.08
CA PRO A 61 -8.85 -9.20 18.01
C PRO A 61 -9.00 -7.67 18.09
N LEU A 62 -8.98 -7.00 16.94
CA LEU A 62 -9.17 -5.56 16.88
C LEU A 62 -10.61 -5.21 17.24
N THR A 63 -10.77 -4.20 18.11
CA THR A 63 -12.05 -3.62 18.46
C THR A 63 -12.01 -2.11 18.30
N ALA A 64 -13.17 -1.52 18.04
CA ALA A 64 -13.32 -0.07 18.00
C ALA A 64 -13.05 0.51 19.40
N ASN A 65 -12.51 1.74 19.42
CA ASN A 65 -12.31 2.49 20.64
C ASN A 65 -12.36 4.00 20.32
N GLU A 66 -11.90 4.83 21.26
CA GLU A 66 -11.89 6.28 21.02
C GLU A 66 -10.97 6.70 19.89
N GLU A 67 -9.83 6.01 19.71
CA GLU A 67 -8.80 6.31 18.71
C GLU A 67 -9.20 5.83 17.31
N LEU A 68 -9.87 4.67 17.21
CA LEU A 68 -10.24 4.05 15.94
C LEU A 68 -11.71 3.67 15.91
N LYS A 69 -12.42 4.19 14.90
CA LYS A 69 -13.84 3.91 14.65
C LYS A 69 -14.06 3.31 13.26
N LEU A 70 -15.09 2.47 13.16
CA LEU A 70 -15.74 2.16 11.88
C LEU A 70 -16.77 3.26 11.58
N VAL A 71 -16.83 3.68 10.31
CA VAL A 71 -17.76 4.72 9.84
C VAL A 71 -18.54 4.14 8.65
N PRO A 72 -19.78 3.66 8.83
CA PRO A 72 -20.50 2.86 7.82
C PRO A 72 -20.73 3.52 6.46
N GLU A 73 -20.74 4.86 6.40
CA GLU A 73 -20.88 5.63 5.15
C GLU A 73 -19.74 6.66 5.02
N GLY A 74 -18.63 6.42 5.72
CA GLY A 74 -17.50 7.34 5.79
C GLY A 74 -16.37 7.02 4.82
N GLY A 75 -16.46 5.91 4.09
CA GLY A 75 -15.42 5.42 3.18
C GLY A 75 -15.33 6.16 1.85
N ARG A 76 -14.33 5.77 1.06
CA ARG A 76 -14.31 6.02 -0.38
C ARG A 76 -15.37 5.16 -1.06
N PHE A 77 -15.59 3.93 -0.58
CA PHE A 77 -16.58 2.99 -1.09
C PHE A 77 -17.34 2.36 0.08
N GLY A 78 -18.46 2.96 0.50
CA GLY A 78 -19.25 2.42 1.62
C GLY A 78 -18.67 2.83 2.98
N GLY A 79 -18.33 1.84 3.79
CA GLY A 79 -17.76 2.04 5.12
C GLY A 79 -16.26 2.34 5.07
N GLY A 80 -15.68 2.65 6.22
CA GLY A 80 -14.26 2.98 6.30
C GLY A 80 -13.78 3.11 7.74
N LEU A 81 -12.47 3.27 7.90
CA LEU A 81 -11.83 3.56 9.17
C LEU A 81 -11.68 5.06 9.39
N HIS A 82 -11.90 5.52 10.62
CA HIS A 82 -11.55 6.85 11.07
C HIS A 82 -10.66 6.78 12.31
N PHE A 83 -9.43 7.22 12.15
CA PHE A 83 -8.48 7.46 13.23
C PHE A 83 -8.70 8.88 13.76
N THR A 84 -9.27 9.01 14.95
CA THR A 84 -9.80 10.28 15.46
C THR A 84 -8.76 11.15 16.17
N LYS A 85 -7.71 10.52 16.70
CA LYS A 85 -6.61 11.13 17.45
C LYS A 85 -5.39 10.24 17.37
N LYS A 86 -4.20 10.80 17.60
CA LYS A 86 -2.99 10.00 17.69
C LYS A 86 -3.11 9.01 18.84
N GLY A 87 -2.72 7.77 18.58
CA GLY A 87 -2.97 6.68 19.50
C GLY A 87 -2.05 5.48 19.29
N SER A 88 -2.34 4.42 20.05
CA SER A 88 -1.61 3.15 20.01
C SER A 88 -2.36 2.04 19.28
N THR A 89 -3.62 2.30 18.91
CA THR A 89 -4.46 1.37 18.16
C THR A 89 -3.97 1.26 16.73
N GLN A 90 -3.38 0.12 16.40
CA GLN A 90 -2.84 -0.18 15.08
C GLN A 90 -3.46 -1.48 14.59
N PRO A 91 -4.37 -1.44 13.61
CA PRO A 91 -4.83 -2.63 12.93
C PRO A 91 -3.66 -3.42 12.34
N ARG A 92 -3.69 -4.74 12.51
CA ARG A 92 -2.65 -5.66 12.06
C ARG A 92 -3.27 -6.82 11.30
N PHE A 93 -2.72 -7.10 10.13
CA PHE A 93 -3.02 -8.28 9.36
C PHE A 93 -1.75 -9.10 9.19
N LYS A 94 -1.86 -10.41 9.42
CA LYS A 94 -0.72 -11.34 9.40
C LYS A 94 -1.07 -12.60 8.62
N GLY A 95 -0.03 -13.37 8.33
CA GLY A 95 -0.15 -14.65 7.63
C GLY A 95 0.52 -14.58 6.27
N VAL A 96 1.32 -15.60 5.98
CA VAL A 96 2.15 -15.68 4.76
C VAL A 96 1.33 -15.51 3.47
N GLY A 97 0.05 -15.91 3.47
CA GLY A 97 -0.85 -15.77 2.33
C GLY A 97 -1.25 -14.33 1.98
N ILE A 98 -1.09 -13.36 2.89
CA ILE A 98 -1.44 -11.95 2.66
C ILE A 98 -0.36 -11.27 1.83
N LEU A 99 0.86 -11.16 2.39
CA LEU A 99 1.97 -10.44 1.76
C LEU A 99 2.85 -11.34 0.89
N GLY A 100 2.83 -12.67 1.07
CA GLY A 100 3.65 -13.61 0.31
C GLY A 100 5.15 -13.44 0.49
N TYR A 101 5.59 -12.82 1.61
CA TYR A 101 7.01 -12.58 1.86
C TYR A 101 7.80 -13.89 1.83
N ASN A 102 8.93 -13.85 1.13
CA ASN A 102 9.90 -14.93 1.08
C ASN A 102 11.33 -14.37 1.04
N THR A 103 12.30 -15.20 1.40
CA THR A 103 13.70 -14.81 1.53
C THR A 103 14.48 -14.90 0.22
N THR A 104 13.83 -15.18 -0.92
CA THR A 104 14.51 -15.47 -2.19
C THR A 104 14.29 -14.42 -3.28
N ASN A 105 13.05 -14.01 -3.54
CA ASN A 105 12.68 -13.11 -4.64
C ASN A 105 11.25 -12.55 -4.45
N TRP A 106 11.07 -11.76 -3.41
CA TRP A 106 9.76 -11.28 -3.02
C TRP A 106 9.31 -10.08 -3.87
N SER A 107 8.05 -10.13 -4.31
CA SER A 107 7.36 -9.02 -4.95
C SER A 107 5.94 -8.93 -4.42
N ALA A 108 5.42 -7.71 -4.28
CA ALA A 108 4.08 -7.45 -3.78
C ALA A 108 3.63 -6.04 -4.17
N SER A 109 2.33 -5.77 -4.05
CA SER A 109 1.81 -4.40 -4.06
C SER A 109 0.80 -4.22 -2.95
N VAL A 110 0.76 -3.03 -2.37
CA VAL A 110 -0.24 -2.65 -1.36
C VAL A 110 -0.92 -1.38 -1.82
N SER A 111 -2.25 -1.37 -1.80
CA SER A 111 -3.07 -0.20 -2.13
C SER A 111 -3.97 0.17 -0.95
N VAL A 112 -4.19 1.47 -0.77
CA VAL A 112 -5.08 2.01 0.26
C VAL A 112 -5.61 3.37 -0.17
N TRP A 113 -6.82 3.72 0.24
CA TRP A 113 -7.34 5.08 0.13
C TRP A 113 -7.15 5.83 1.45
N LEU A 114 -6.67 7.06 1.37
CA LEU A 114 -6.41 7.93 2.53
C LEU A 114 -7.06 9.29 2.33
N LYS A 115 -7.59 9.88 3.40
CA LYS A 115 -8.20 11.21 3.38
C LYS A 115 -7.95 11.95 4.70
N LEU A 116 -7.17 13.02 4.62
CA LEU A 116 -6.74 13.90 5.72
C LEU A 116 -6.09 15.15 5.13
N ASP A 117 -5.96 16.21 5.92
CA ASP A 117 -5.03 17.33 5.70
C ASP A 117 -3.83 17.13 6.65
N PRO A 118 -2.65 16.71 6.15
CA PRO A 118 -1.55 16.30 7.02
C PRO A 118 -0.99 17.44 7.87
N ASP A 119 -1.11 18.69 7.41
CA ASP A 119 -0.60 19.86 8.14
C ASP A 119 -1.56 20.31 9.27
N LYS A 120 -2.83 19.89 9.21
CA LYS A 120 -3.87 20.25 10.20
C LYS A 120 -4.29 19.08 11.10
N ASP A 121 -4.25 17.86 10.59
CA ASP A 121 -4.77 16.67 11.28
C ASP A 121 -3.68 15.94 12.08
N LEU A 122 -2.44 15.90 11.57
CA LEU A 122 -1.39 15.12 12.22
C LEU A 122 -0.79 15.88 13.40
N GLU A 123 -0.92 15.28 14.58
CA GLU A 123 -0.19 15.70 15.78
C GLU A 123 1.34 15.64 15.58
N PRO A 124 2.13 16.36 16.41
CA PRO A 124 3.59 16.34 16.31
C PRO A 124 4.17 14.93 16.34
N GLY A 125 5.22 14.68 15.55
CA GLY A 125 5.84 13.36 15.39
C GLY A 125 5.70 12.76 14.00
N TYR A 126 6.40 11.65 13.76
CA TYR A 126 6.22 10.84 12.54
C TYR A 126 4.85 10.15 12.54
N CYS A 127 4.32 9.90 11.34
CA CYS A 127 3.03 9.23 11.14
C CYS A 127 3.12 8.26 9.97
N ASP A 128 2.84 6.97 10.21
CA ASP A 128 2.93 5.93 9.19
C ASP A 128 1.53 5.32 8.96
N PRO A 129 0.78 5.74 7.92
CA PRO A 129 -0.53 5.16 7.64
C PRO A 129 -0.46 3.67 7.32
N VAL A 130 0.62 3.20 6.67
CA VAL A 130 0.82 1.80 6.29
C VAL A 130 2.27 1.41 6.49
N GLN A 131 2.48 0.29 7.17
CA GLN A 131 3.79 -0.33 7.38
C GLN A 131 3.75 -1.81 7.02
N ILE A 132 4.87 -2.35 6.57
CA ILE A 132 5.16 -3.78 6.61
C ILE A 132 6.35 -3.98 7.55
N VAL A 133 6.15 -4.80 8.57
CA VAL A 133 7.12 -5.09 9.63
C VAL A 133 7.36 -6.59 9.73
N GLY A 134 8.56 -6.99 10.15
CA GLY A 134 8.86 -8.36 10.55
C GLY A 134 9.13 -8.48 12.05
N ASP A 135 9.89 -9.50 12.42
CA ASP A 135 10.31 -9.78 13.81
C ASP A 135 11.30 -8.73 14.38
N ASP A 136 12.05 -8.05 13.51
CA ASP A 136 13.05 -7.05 13.91
C ASP A 136 13.16 -5.95 12.85
N THR A 137 13.02 -4.68 13.27
CA THR A 137 13.11 -3.52 12.38
C THR A 137 14.51 -3.28 11.83
N LYS A 138 15.55 -3.86 12.46
CA LYS A 138 16.92 -3.86 11.91
C LYS A 138 17.09 -4.83 10.75
N LYS A 139 16.20 -5.82 10.60
CA LYS A 139 16.21 -6.77 9.48
C LYS A 139 15.37 -6.28 8.29
N GLY A 140 14.65 -5.18 8.47
CA GLY A 140 13.90 -4.53 7.42
C GLY A 140 12.72 -3.73 7.99
N PHE A 141 12.30 -2.70 7.28
CA PHE A 141 11.10 -1.92 7.60
C PHE A 141 10.60 -1.17 6.37
N ILE A 142 9.36 -1.41 5.95
CA ILE A 142 8.76 -0.75 4.78
C ILE A 142 7.59 0.08 5.25
N PHE A 143 7.46 1.31 4.77
CA PHE A 143 6.38 2.19 5.21
C PHE A 143 6.08 3.29 4.19
N MET A 144 4.82 3.73 4.22
CA MET A 144 4.45 5.08 3.83
C MET A 144 4.38 5.94 5.09
N GLU A 145 4.85 7.18 5.03
CA GLU A 145 5.04 8.04 6.20
C GLU A 145 4.85 9.53 5.86
N TRP A 146 4.27 10.30 6.78
CA TRP A 146 4.48 11.75 6.84
C TRP A 146 5.64 12.10 7.77
N SER A 147 6.46 13.04 7.34
CA SER A 147 7.58 13.54 8.12
C SER A 147 7.16 14.20 9.42
N LYS A 148 8.08 14.20 10.38
CA LYS A 148 7.88 14.71 11.72
C LYS A 148 7.94 16.22 11.69
N ASP A 149 6.86 16.96 11.70
CA ASP A 149 6.87 18.42 11.95
C ASP A 149 7.52 19.31 10.87
N ASP A 150 7.92 18.77 9.69
CA ASP A 150 8.16 19.64 8.53
C ASP A 150 6.87 20.37 8.16
N ALA A 151 7.00 21.61 7.67
CA ALA A 151 5.89 22.45 7.24
C ALA A 151 6.14 22.94 5.80
N PRO A 152 5.44 22.40 4.78
CA PRO A 152 4.41 21.35 4.87
C PRO A 152 5.01 19.96 5.19
N ARG A 153 4.18 19.05 5.71
CA ARG A 153 4.55 17.66 5.98
C ARG A 153 4.93 16.96 4.67
N HIS A 154 6.12 16.37 4.64
CA HIS A 154 6.58 15.59 3.48
C HIS A 154 5.99 14.19 3.53
N PHE A 155 5.39 13.72 2.42
CA PHE A 155 4.97 12.33 2.29
C PHE A 155 6.08 11.48 1.68
N ARG A 156 6.29 10.29 2.22
CA ARG A 156 7.41 9.42 1.85
C ARG A 156 6.94 7.98 1.72
N PHE A 157 7.55 7.26 0.79
CA PHE A 157 7.54 5.80 0.75
C PHE A 157 8.98 5.32 0.87
N ALA A 158 9.27 4.47 1.85
CA ALA A 158 10.62 3.99 2.10
C ALA A 158 10.68 2.47 2.30
N ILE A 159 11.80 1.90 1.87
CA ILE A 159 12.16 0.50 2.10
C ILE A 159 13.49 0.51 2.83
N ARG A 160 13.49 0.37 4.15
CA ARG A 160 14.72 0.15 4.91
C ARG A 160 15.09 -1.33 4.83
N PRO A 161 16.16 -1.71 4.11
CA PRO A 161 16.66 -3.09 4.13
C PRO A 161 17.31 -3.40 5.48
N LYS A 162 18.03 -4.53 5.58
CA LYS A 162 18.88 -4.81 6.75
C LYS A 162 19.76 -3.60 7.06
N ILE A 163 19.86 -3.23 8.34
CA ILE A 163 20.40 -1.94 8.78
C ILE A 163 21.83 -1.67 8.27
N GLU A 164 22.65 -2.71 8.15
CA GLU A 164 24.02 -2.62 7.63
C GLU A 164 24.09 -2.21 6.15
N LEU A 165 23.01 -2.39 5.38
CA LEU A 165 22.99 -2.08 3.94
C LEU A 165 22.67 -0.61 3.64
N TRP A 166 21.87 0.04 4.49
CA TRP A 166 21.41 1.42 4.24
C TRP A 166 21.87 2.42 5.30
N ASN A 167 22.16 1.97 6.52
CA ASN A 167 22.60 2.84 7.60
C ASN A 167 23.74 2.22 8.44
N PRO A 168 24.88 1.87 7.83
CA PRO A 168 25.99 1.23 8.53
C PRO A 168 26.59 2.11 9.65
N ASN A 169 26.43 3.43 9.54
CA ASN A 169 26.96 4.40 10.49
C ASN A 169 25.95 4.82 11.58
N GLY A 170 24.74 4.25 11.58
CA GLY A 170 23.73 4.56 12.59
C GLY A 170 23.29 6.03 12.62
N LEU A 171 23.27 6.69 11.46
CA LEU A 171 22.80 8.07 11.35
C LEU A 171 21.30 8.13 11.69
N ASP A 172 20.92 9.22 12.35
CA ASP A 172 19.51 9.53 12.60
C ASP A 172 18.80 9.79 11.26
N TRP A 173 17.64 9.17 11.06
CA TRP A 173 16.81 9.31 9.86
C TRP A 173 16.48 10.78 9.52
N ALA A 174 16.30 11.61 10.55
CA ALA A 174 16.03 13.04 10.40
C ALA A 174 17.24 13.84 9.90
N LYS A 175 18.45 13.31 10.08
CA LYS A 175 19.72 13.95 9.70
C LYS A 175 20.26 13.48 8.36
N MET A 176 19.62 12.46 7.77
CA MET A 176 20.00 11.96 6.45
C MET A 176 19.47 12.87 5.34
N THR A 177 20.32 13.09 4.34
CA THR A 177 19.88 13.66 3.06
C THR A 177 18.99 12.67 2.31
N ASP A 178 18.26 13.15 1.29
CA ASP A 178 17.42 12.29 0.45
C ASP A 178 18.21 11.17 -0.22
N ALA A 179 19.42 11.46 -0.71
CA ALA A 179 20.28 10.48 -1.37
C ALA A 179 20.79 9.37 -0.43
N GLN A 180 20.76 9.60 0.89
CA GLN A 180 21.16 8.60 1.90
C GLN A 180 20.00 7.69 2.32
N ARG A 181 18.81 7.86 1.74
CA ARG A 181 17.61 7.10 2.10
C ARG A 181 17.08 6.32 0.90
N PRO A 182 16.79 5.02 1.06
CA PRO A 182 16.04 4.24 0.08
C PRO A 182 14.56 4.65 0.14
N ALA A 183 14.23 5.83 -0.38
CA ALA A 183 12.90 6.42 -0.27
C ALA A 183 12.52 7.29 -1.48
N VAL A 184 11.23 7.29 -1.82
CA VAL A 184 10.60 8.34 -2.61
C VAL A 184 10.16 9.44 -1.65
N ASN A 185 10.62 10.67 -1.88
CA ASN A 185 10.28 11.83 -1.06
C ASN A 185 9.40 12.80 -1.87
N LEU A 186 8.21 13.10 -1.35
CA LEU A 186 7.28 14.05 -1.94
C LEU A 186 7.08 15.23 -0.97
N PRO A 187 7.78 16.37 -1.21
CA PRO A 187 7.61 17.56 -0.37
C PRO A 187 6.18 18.10 -0.38
N ARG A 188 5.42 17.81 -1.44
CA ARG A 188 3.98 18.09 -1.54
C ARG A 188 3.27 16.91 -2.18
N ALA A 189 2.30 16.35 -1.46
CA ALA A 189 1.41 15.28 -1.94
C ALA A 189 -0.06 15.74 -1.85
N PRO A 190 -0.96 15.22 -2.70
CA PRO A 190 -2.30 15.78 -2.91
C PRO A 190 -3.34 15.37 -1.84
N PHE A 191 -2.91 15.13 -0.60
CA PHE A 191 -3.81 14.75 0.49
C PHE A 191 -4.61 15.97 0.98
N SER A 192 -5.91 15.78 1.19
CA SER A 192 -6.79 16.81 1.78
C SER A 192 -7.96 16.18 2.52
N ARG A 193 -8.67 17.00 3.30
CA ARG A 193 -9.99 16.64 3.88
C ARG A 193 -11.12 16.63 2.85
N GLU A 194 -10.90 17.14 1.63
CA GLU A 194 -11.96 17.26 0.62
C GLU A 194 -11.99 16.08 -0.35
N ALA A 195 -10.84 15.44 -0.58
CA ALA A 195 -10.71 14.36 -1.56
C ALA A 195 -9.92 13.17 -1.01
N TRP A 196 -10.43 11.98 -1.32
CA TRP A 196 -9.71 10.73 -1.13
C TRP A 196 -8.53 10.64 -2.10
N THR A 197 -7.37 10.21 -1.60
CA THR A 197 -6.17 9.92 -2.40
C THR A 197 -5.88 8.43 -2.35
N HIS A 198 -5.78 7.80 -3.52
CA HIS A 198 -5.39 6.41 -3.65
C HIS A 198 -3.86 6.32 -3.63
N ALA A 199 -3.30 5.66 -2.63
CA ALA A 199 -1.87 5.43 -2.50
C ALA A 199 -1.56 3.96 -2.75
N VAL A 200 -0.59 3.70 -3.63
CA VAL A 200 -0.13 2.34 -3.94
C VAL A 200 1.39 2.33 -3.90
N PHE A 201 1.97 1.36 -3.21
CA PHE A 201 3.37 1.03 -3.40
C PHE A 201 3.54 -0.38 -3.96
N THR A 202 4.56 -0.55 -4.80
CA THR A 202 4.94 -1.84 -5.39
C THR A 202 6.36 -2.19 -4.99
N LEU A 203 6.59 -3.47 -4.72
CA LEU A 203 7.87 -4.09 -4.40
C LEU A 203 8.16 -5.12 -5.49
N GLU A 204 9.32 -5.01 -6.12
CA GLU A 204 9.73 -5.90 -7.21
C GLU A 204 11.12 -6.47 -6.89
N TYR A 205 11.23 -7.80 -6.91
CA TYR A 205 12.49 -8.55 -6.75
C TYR A 205 13.30 -8.27 -5.48
N LEU A 206 12.65 -7.93 -4.36
CA LEU A 206 13.35 -7.84 -3.07
C LEU A 206 13.94 -9.21 -2.71
N ASN A 207 15.12 -9.21 -2.08
CA ASN A 207 15.95 -10.40 -1.80
C ASN A 207 16.54 -11.14 -3.01
N ASP A 208 16.11 -10.83 -4.24
CA ASP A 208 16.60 -11.49 -5.45
C ASP A 208 18.09 -11.19 -5.67
N LYS A 209 18.86 -12.23 -6.03
CA LYS A 209 20.31 -12.14 -6.27
C LYS A 209 20.66 -11.96 -7.75
N ALA A 210 19.72 -12.21 -8.65
CA ALA A 210 19.89 -12.11 -10.10
C ALA A 210 19.28 -10.83 -10.66
N LYS A 211 18.19 -10.33 -10.06
CA LYS A 211 17.48 -9.13 -10.53
C LYS A 211 17.69 -7.95 -9.59
N LYS A 212 17.66 -6.74 -10.15
CA LYS A 212 17.74 -5.50 -9.36
C LYS A 212 16.39 -5.25 -8.68
N PRO A 213 16.35 -5.07 -7.35
CA PRO A 213 15.11 -4.79 -6.66
C PRO A 213 14.65 -3.36 -6.95
N VAL A 214 13.32 -3.16 -6.99
CA VAL A 214 12.71 -1.85 -7.21
C VAL A 214 11.52 -1.64 -6.28
N GLY A 215 11.47 -0.48 -5.62
CA GLY A 215 10.27 0.04 -4.99
C GLY A 215 9.64 1.12 -5.86
N ARG A 216 8.30 1.23 -5.95
CA ARG A 216 7.64 2.36 -6.62
C ARG A 216 6.48 2.87 -5.80
N LEU A 217 6.27 4.19 -5.82
CA LEU A 217 5.11 4.85 -5.23
C LEU A 217 4.21 5.43 -6.33
N PHE A 218 2.92 5.20 -6.20
CA PHE A 218 1.89 5.77 -7.05
C PHE A 218 0.85 6.50 -6.21
N LEU A 219 0.38 7.64 -6.70
CA LEU A 219 -0.75 8.38 -6.13
C LEU A 219 -1.78 8.64 -7.22
N ASN A 220 -3.05 8.32 -6.97
CA ASN A 220 -4.17 8.51 -7.89
C ASN A 220 -3.89 7.95 -9.30
N GLY A 221 -3.35 6.73 -9.37
CA GLY A 221 -3.01 6.05 -10.62
C GLY A 221 -1.68 6.48 -11.27
N LYS A 222 -1.00 7.50 -10.76
CA LYS A 222 0.21 8.07 -11.37
C LYS A 222 1.47 7.68 -10.61
N LEU A 223 2.54 7.33 -11.34
CA LEU A 223 3.86 7.07 -10.76
C LEU A 223 4.44 8.37 -10.20
N MET A 224 4.83 8.34 -8.92
CA MET A 224 5.41 9.49 -8.23
C MET A 224 6.93 9.39 -8.06
N GLY A 225 7.46 8.17 -8.06
CA GLY A 225 8.90 7.91 -7.99
C GLY A 225 9.22 6.44 -7.77
N SER A 226 10.52 6.12 -7.84
CA SER A 226 11.05 4.78 -7.62
C SER A 226 12.26 4.79 -6.67
N ILE A 227 12.45 3.67 -5.98
CA ILE A 227 13.63 3.34 -5.18
C ILE A 227 14.40 2.33 -6.01
N GLU A 228 15.49 2.77 -6.61
CA GLU A 228 16.33 1.99 -7.53
C GLU A 228 17.80 2.09 -7.11
N ASN A 229 18.62 1.14 -7.56
CA ASN A 229 20.06 1.12 -7.30
C ASN A 229 20.43 0.99 -5.80
N TRP A 230 19.56 0.34 -5.02
CA TRP A 230 19.82 -0.06 -3.64
C TRP A 230 19.87 -1.58 -3.52
N ASP A 231 20.68 -2.10 -2.58
CA ASP A 231 20.49 -3.47 -2.10
C ASP A 231 19.30 -3.48 -1.13
N LEU A 232 18.16 -3.99 -1.60
CA LEU A 232 16.93 -4.08 -0.82
C LEU A 232 16.75 -5.47 -0.17
N THR A 233 17.85 -6.10 0.26
CA THR A 233 17.79 -7.37 1.00
C THR A 233 17.22 -7.14 2.41
N LEU A 234 16.16 -7.88 2.72
CA LEU A 234 15.50 -8.02 4.02
C LEU A 234 15.94 -9.32 4.71
N GLY A 235 15.78 -9.38 6.02
CA GLY A 235 16.17 -10.52 6.84
C GLY A 235 15.07 -11.06 7.77
N TRP A 236 13.80 -10.74 7.50
CA TRP A 236 12.70 -11.13 8.38
C TRP A 236 12.47 -12.65 8.41
N ASN A 237 11.95 -13.14 9.53
CA ASN A 237 11.23 -14.40 9.58
C ASN A 237 9.89 -14.26 8.82
N PRO A 238 9.62 -15.06 7.77
CA PRO A 238 8.36 -14.98 7.02
C PRO A 238 7.09 -15.07 7.86
N ASP A 239 7.09 -15.90 8.92
CA ASP A 239 5.91 -16.09 9.77
C ASP A 239 5.63 -14.89 10.69
N ALA A 240 6.61 -13.99 10.84
CA ALA A 240 6.50 -12.79 11.67
C ALA A 240 6.08 -11.55 10.89
N VAL A 241 5.95 -11.62 9.56
CA VAL A 241 5.65 -10.46 8.72
C VAL A 241 4.19 -10.03 8.90
N GLN A 242 3.99 -8.72 9.11
CA GLN A 242 2.69 -8.12 9.35
C GLN A 242 2.51 -6.85 8.51
N LEU A 243 1.30 -6.68 7.99
CA LEU A 243 0.79 -5.40 7.51
C LEU A 243 0.20 -4.65 8.70
N VAL A 244 0.68 -3.44 8.97
CA VAL A 244 0.28 -2.63 10.13
C VAL A 244 -0.24 -1.28 9.65
N LEU A 245 -1.36 -0.84 10.21
CA LEU A 245 -2.01 0.40 9.82
C LEU A 245 -1.95 1.45 10.93
N GLY A 246 -1.94 2.71 10.52
CA GLY A 246 -2.31 3.84 11.35
C GLY A 246 -1.38 4.15 12.52
N ALA A 247 -0.07 3.94 12.37
CA ALA A 247 0.89 4.31 13.42
C ALA A 247 0.96 5.84 13.55
N SER A 248 0.31 6.39 14.59
CA SER A 248 0.13 7.83 14.79
C SER A 248 -0.65 8.55 13.67
N TYR A 249 -1.45 7.81 12.89
CA TYR A 249 -2.29 8.39 11.84
C TYR A 249 -3.55 9.01 12.42
N VAL A 250 -3.95 10.15 11.86
CA VAL A 250 -5.22 10.83 12.13
C VAL A 250 -5.84 11.14 10.78
N GLY A 251 -7.07 10.70 10.56
CA GLY A 251 -7.74 10.78 9.27
C GLY A 251 -8.49 9.51 8.92
N TYR A 252 -8.96 9.46 7.68
CA TYR A 252 -9.76 8.36 7.16
C TYR A 252 -8.92 7.42 6.31
N MET A 253 -9.28 6.14 6.33
CA MET A 253 -8.63 5.08 5.58
C MET A 253 -9.67 4.09 5.06
N ASP A 254 -9.51 3.63 3.83
CA ASP A 254 -10.48 2.72 3.20
C ASP A 254 -9.83 1.80 2.14
N ASP A 255 -10.53 0.71 1.80
CA ASP A 255 -10.31 -0.18 0.64
C ASP A 255 -8.84 -0.64 0.53
N LEU A 256 -8.35 -1.26 1.62
CA LEU A 256 -6.99 -1.77 1.74
C LEU A 256 -6.86 -3.09 0.99
N ALA A 257 -5.88 -3.20 0.09
CA ALA A 257 -5.63 -4.44 -0.64
C ALA A 257 -4.16 -4.78 -0.83
N VAL A 258 -3.89 -6.07 -1.01
CA VAL A 258 -2.56 -6.63 -1.26
C VAL A 258 -2.59 -7.52 -2.50
N PHE A 259 -1.53 -7.44 -3.29
CA PHE A 259 -1.32 -8.24 -4.50
C PHE A 259 0.03 -8.96 -4.41
N ASN A 260 0.10 -10.22 -4.87
CA ASN A 260 1.29 -11.08 -4.78
C ASN A 260 2.39 -10.79 -5.81
N ARG A 261 2.36 -9.62 -6.45
CA ARG A 261 3.37 -9.17 -7.41
C ARG A 261 3.40 -7.65 -7.48
N ALA A 262 4.45 -7.09 -8.08
CA ALA A 262 4.46 -5.69 -8.47
C ALA A 262 3.39 -5.45 -9.54
N LEU A 263 2.47 -4.53 -9.29
CA LEU A 263 1.51 -4.05 -10.28
C LEU A 263 2.20 -3.09 -11.26
N THR A 264 1.81 -3.17 -12.52
CA THR A 264 2.26 -2.22 -13.55
C THR A 264 1.51 -0.89 -13.43
N SER A 265 2.05 0.19 -14.02
CA SER A 265 1.35 1.50 -14.05
C SER A 265 -0.06 1.41 -14.65
N ALA A 266 -0.26 0.55 -15.66
CA ALA A 266 -1.56 0.32 -16.28
C ALA A 266 -2.54 -0.36 -15.31
N GLU A 267 -2.07 -1.35 -14.54
CA GLU A 267 -2.87 -2.03 -13.54
C GLU A 267 -3.19 -1.13 -12.34
N VAL A 268 -2.26 -0.27 -11.91
CA VAL A 268 -2.50 0.73 -10.87
C VAL A 268 -3.52 1.78 -11.34
N THR A 269 -3.46 2.19 -12.61
CA THR A 269 -4.46 3.08 -13.22
C THR A 269 -5.84 2.41 -13.26
N GLN A 270 -5.89 1.13 -13.64
CA GLN A 270 -7.11 0.34 -13.65
C GLN A 270 -7.70 0.20 -12.22
N LEU A 271 -6.85 -0.13 -11.24
CA LEU A 271 -7.23 -0.26 -9.84
C LEU A 271 -7.83 1.05 -9.29
N PHE A 272 -7.19 2.18 -9.58
CA PHE A 272 -7.71 3.50 -9.23
C PHE A 272 -9.07 3.81 -9.89
N GLY A 273 -9.32 3.24 -11.07
CA GLY A 273 -10.54 3.46 -11.85
C GLY A 273 -11.75 2.60 -11.47
N LEU A 274 -11.58 1.61 -10.57
CA LEU A 274 -12.67 0.76 -10.09
C LEU A 274 -13.77 1.64 -9.46
N LYS A 275 -15.03 1.30 -9.74
CA LYS A 275 -16.21 2.07 -9.35
C LYS A 275 -16.69 1.74 -7.95
N THR A 276 -16.51 0.51 -7.51
CA THR A 276 -16.87 0.04 -6.16
C THR A 276 -15.66 -0.44 -5.35
N GLY A 277 -14.45 -0.06 -5.76
CA GLY A 277 -13.21 -0.43 -5.09
C GLY A 277 -12.75 -1.84 -5.41
N VAL A 278 -11.90 -2.40 -4.57
CA VAL A 278 -11.25 -3.70 -4.79
C VAL A 278 -12.26 -4.85 -4.78
N ARG A 279 -13.47 -4.67 -4.22
CA ARG A 279 -14.55 -5.66 -4.26
C ARG A 279 -14.89 -6.13 -5.68
N GLU A 280 -14.61 -5.35 -6.72
CA GLU A 280 -14.81 -5.78 -8.11
C GLU A 280 -13.89 -6.95 -8.52
N LEU A 281 -12.84 -7.21 -7.74
CA LEU A 281 -11.79 -8.17 -8.05
C LEU A 281 -11.97 -9.54 -7.42
N HIS A 282 -12.96 -9.73 -6.55
CA HIS A 282 -13.28 -11.02 -5.93
C HIS A 282 -14.80 -11.21 -5.81
N PRO A 283 -15.28 -12.45 -5.59
CA PRO A 283 -16.70 -12.73 -5.34
C PRO A 283 -17.22 -12.07 -4.06
#